data_AF-A0A935FFU5-F1
#
_entry.id   AF-A0A935FFU5-F1
#
_cell.length_a   1.000
_cell.length_b   1.000
_cell.length_c   1.000
_cell.angle_alpha   90.00
_cell.angle_beta   90.00
_cell.angle_gamma   90.00
#
_symmetry.space_group_name_H-M   'P 1'
#
loop_
_entity.id
_entity.type
_entity.pdbx_description
1 polymer ?
#
loop_
_entity_poly.entity_id
_entity_poly.type
_entity_poly.pdbx_seq_one_letter_code
_entity_poly.pdbx_strand_id
1 'polypeptide(L)'
;MIFAQNEVAKYIVRKIYRWFVYYSIDAATETNVIGPLADIFRNSNYEIKPLLSALFKSEHFFDTLNRGCYIKTPADLVIGSLREMNVAFKPETDWDTNYGLWNTFNTWLVNLGQNLHDPPNVSGMPAFYQEPSFHEIWINSDSLPKRNQYTDTMILTGYARNGFRVQFNCVAFAQTLSNPGNPNDLIEDVLKYFYRNDLSAQSKAQIKTQILLTNQQWDYYWTNAWAAYITSPTTANFNTVNTRLRSLFQYIFNLSEYQLA
;
A
#
# COMPACT_ATOMS: atom_id res chain seq x y z
N MET A 1 3.04 -30.53 -31.61
CA MET A 1 2.18 -29.38 -31.28
C MET A 1 2.51 -28.91 -29.87
N ILE A 2 2.64 -27.60 -29.61
CA ILE A 2 3.16 -27.08 -28.33
C ILE A 2 2.30 -27.49 -27.12
N PHE A 3 0.97 -27.44 -27.23
CA PHE A 3 0.04 -27.83 -26.15
C PHE A 3 0.00 -29.35 -25.85
N ALA A 4 0.67 -30.19 -26.64
CA ALA A 4 0.84 -31.59 -26.28
C ALA A 4 1.88 -31.76 -25.14
N GLN A 5 2.73 -30.75 -24.90
CA GLN A 5 3.75 -30.80 -23.85
C GLN A 5 3.15 -30.39 -22.50
N ASN A 6 3.23 -31.28 -21.51
CA ASN A 6 2.70 -31.04 -20.16
C ASN A 6 3.28 -29.76 -19.52
N GLU A 7 4.54 -29.46 -19.82
CA GLU A 7 5.24 -28.30 -19.28
C GLU A 7 4.62 -26.96 -19.70
N VAL A 8 3.89 -26.90 -20.82
CA VAL A 8 3.26 -25.64 -21.27
C VAL A 8 2.18 -25.19 -20.31
N ALA A 9 1.39 -26.12 -19.77
CA ALA A 9 0.37 -25.79 -18.78
C ALA A 9 1.02 -25.31 -17.48
N LYS A 10 2.04 -26.02 -16.99
CA LYS A 10 2.80 -25.61 -15.80
C LYS A 10 3.43 -24.23 -15.97
N TYR A 11 4.05 -23.95 -17.12
CA TYR A 11 4.66 -22.66 -17.42
C TYR A 11 3.66 -21.50 -17.30
N ILE A 12 2.47 -21.64 -17.89
CA ILE A 12 1.42 -20.62 -17.81
C ILE A 12 0.87 -20.50 -16.39
N VAL A 13 0.64 -21.62 -15.71
CA VAL A 13 0.17 -21.64 -14.32
C VAL A 13 1.16 -20.99 -13.37
N ARG A 14 2.48 -21.22 -13.52
CA ARG A 14 3.50 -20.52 -12.72
C ARG A 14 3.45 -19.01 -12.94
N LYS A 15 3.24 -18.54 -14.16
CA LYS A 15 3.08 -17.09 -14.42
C LYS A 15 1.85 -16.51 -13.71
N ILE A 16 0.72 -17.20 -13.79
CA ILE A 16 -0.52 -16.78 -13.10
C ILE A 16 -0.32 -16.82 -11.58
N TYR A 17 0.32 -17.86 -11.06
CA TYR A 17 0.65 -17.99 -9.65
C TYR A 17 1.53 -16.83 -9.17
N ARG A 18 2.61 -16.51 -9.90
CA ARG A 18 3.50 -15.39 -9.54
C ARG A 18 2.82 -14.04 -9.56
N TRP A 19 1.83 -13.87 -10.43
CA TRP A 19 1.07 -12.63 -10.52
C TRP A 19 0.08 -12.46 -9.35
N PHE A 20 -0.58 -13.54 -8.93
CA PHE A 20 -1.68 -13.47 -7.96
C PHE A 20 -1.34 -13.93 -6.54
N VAL A 21 -0.28 -14.72 -6.36
CA VAL A 21 0.05 -15.35 -5.07
C VAL A 21 1.42 -14.89 -4.60
N TYR A 22 2.50 -15.44 -5.14
CA TYR A 22 3.85 -15.09 -4.74
C TYR A 22 4.88 -15.46 -5.80
N TYR A 23 5.98 -14.71 -5.88
CA TYR A 23 6.98 -14.90 -6.94
C TYR A 23 7.82 -16.17 -6.75
N SER A 24 8.06 -16.54 -5.50
CA SER A 24 8.80 -17.75 -5.13
C SER A 24 7.88 -18.97 -5.19
N ILE A 25 8.35 -20.02 -5.88
CA ILE A 25 7.66 -21.30 -6.03
C ILE A 25 8.62 -22.38 -5.57
N ASP A 26 8.41 -22.88 -4.36
CA ASP A 26 9.19 -23.99 -3.82
C ASP A 26 8.71 -25.35 -4.35
N ALA A 27 9.43 -26.42 -4.01
CA ALA A 27 9.10 -27.77 -4.48
C ALA A 27 7.72 -28.24 -4.01
N ALA A 28 7.28 -27.82 -2.82
CA ALA A 28 5.97 -28.15 -2.27
C ALA A 28 4.85 -27.46 -3.06
N THR A 29 4.98 -26.16 -3.33
CA THR A 29 4.05 -25.38 -4.16
C THR A 29 3.99 -25.90 -5.58
N GLU A 30 5.14 -26.23 -6.18
CA GLU A 30 5.21 -26.82 -7.52
C GLU A 30 4.42 -28.13 -7.60
N THR A 31 4.54 -28.99 -6.59
CA THR A 31 3.90 -30.31 -6.57
C THR A 31 2.42 -30.22 -6.21
N ASN A 32 2.08 -29.47 -5.16
CA ASN A 32 0.75 -29.49 -4.55
C ASN A 32 -0.20 -28.43 -5.10
N VAL A 33 0.32 -27.38 -5.76
CA VAL A 33 -0.48 -26.26 -6.29
C VAL A 33 -0.34 -26.16 -7.80
N ILE A 34 0.88 -25.99 -8.32
CA ILE A 34 1.11 -25.78 -9.75
C ILE A 34 0.69 -27.00 -10.58
N GLY A 35 1.07 -28.21 -10.15
CA GLY A 35 0.69 -29.46 -10.81
C GLY A 35 -0.83 -29.61 -10.97
N PRO A 36 -1.61 -29.64 -9.87
CA PRO A 36 -3.06 -29.77 -9.93
C PRO A 36 -3.76 -28.66 -10.73
N LEU A 37 -3.29 -27.41 -10.61
CA LEU A 37 -3.84 -26.30 -11.41
C LEU A 37 -3.52 -26.45 -12.90
N ALA A 38 -2.34 -26.98 -13.26
CA ALA A 38 -1.99 -27.28 -14.65
C ALA A 38 -2.85 -28.40 -15.23
N ASP A 39 -3.21 -29.41 -14.43
CA ASP A 39 -4.14 -30.46 -14.84
C ASP A 39 -5.54 -29.91 -15.06
N ILE A 40 -6.05 -29.06 -14.16
CA ILE A 40 -7.32 -28.33 -14.36
C ILE A 40 -7.27 -27.52 -15.66
N PHE A 41 -6.18 -26.78 -15.88
CA PHE A 41 -6.03 -25.94 -17.06
C PHE A 41 -6.04 -26.76 -18.35
N ARG A 42 -5.35 -27.92 -18.38
CA ARG A 42 -5.37 -28.83 -19.53
C ARG A 42 -6.73 -29.49 -19.76
N ASN A 43 -7.32 -30.04 -18.70
CA ASN A 43 -8.58 -30.78 -18.78
C ASN A 43 -9.76 -29.86 -19.13
N SER A 44 -9.61 -28.56 -18.91
CA SER A 44 -10.55 -27.52 -19.34
C SER A 44 -10.19 -26.90 -20.69
N ASN A 45 -9.43 -27.59 -21.54
CA ASN A 45 -9.03 -27.12 -22.88
C ASN A 45 -8.29 -25.77 -22.88
N TYR A 46 -7.44 -25.53 -21.88
CA TYR A 46 -6.69 -24.28 -21.71
C TYR A 46 -7.59 -23.04 -21.52
N GLU A 47 -8.79 -23.21 -20.98
CA GLU A 47 -9.62 -22.11 -20.53
C GLU A 47 -9.04 -21.47 -19.25
N ILE A 48 -8.88 -20.15 -19.25
CA ILE A 48 -8.31 -19.42 -18.10
C ILE A 48 -9.29 -19.37 -16.93
N LYS A 49 -10.59 -19.30 -17.21
CA LYS A 49 -11.63 -19.13 -16.18
C LYS A 49 -11.66 -20.27 -15.14
N PRO A 50 -11.64 -21.56 -15.51
CA PRO A 50 -11.57 -22.66 -14.54
C PRO A 50 -10.30 -22.63 -13.69
N LEU A 51 -9.15 -22.32 -14.31
CA LEU A 51 -7.88 -22.18 -13.61
C LEU A 51 -7.94 -21.07 -12.53
N LEU A 52 -8.38 -19.87 -12.90
CA LEU A 52 -8.50 -18.76 -11.95
C LEU A 52 -9.54 -19.05 -10.88
N SER A 53 -10.67 -19.67 -11.23
CA SER A 53 -11.68 -20.05 -10.24
C SER A 53 -11.16 -21.08 -9.25
N ALA A 54 -10.30 -22.01 -9.67
CA ALA A 54 -9.70 -22.98 -8.76
C ALA A 54 -8.68 -22.31 -7.84
N LEU A 55 -7.80 -21.46 -8.40
CA LEU A 55 -6.81 -20.72 -7.63
C LEU A 55 -7.46 -19.84 -6.56
N PHE A 56 -8.39 -18.96 -6.95
CA PHE A 56 -9.00 -17.97 -6.05
C PHE A 56 -9.96 -18.56 -5.00
N LYS A 57 -10.30 -19.85 -5.10
CA LYS A 57 -11.11 -20.56 -4.11
C LYS A 57 -10.29 -21.55 -3.28
N SER A 58 -9.00 -21.71 -3.58
CA SER A 58 -8.12 -22.61 -2.84
C SER A 58 -7.75 -22.03 -1.47
N GLU A 59 -7.54 -22.89 -0.48
CA GLU A 59 -7.02 -22.49 0.83
C GLU A 59 -5.64 -21.83 0.69
N HIS A 60 -4.79 -22.34 -0.21
CA HIS A 60 -3.45 -21.82 -0.50
C HIS A 60 -3.44 -20.34 -0.87
N PHE A 61 -4.43 -19.89 -1.66
CA PHE A 61 -4.57 -18.48 -2.04
C PHE A 61 -4.80 -17.56 -0.84
N PHE A 62 -5.39 -18.08 0.23
CA PHE A 62 -5.69 -17.33 1.45
C PHE A 62 -4.71 -17.59 2.59
N ASP A 63 -3.65 -18.38 2.39
CA ASP A 63 -2.62 -18.60 3.40
C ASP A 63 -2.03 -17.27 3.88
N THR A 64 -1.89 -17.13 5.19
CA THR A 64 -1.23 -16.00 5.84
C THR A 64 0.18 -15.73 5.33
N LEU A 65 0.92 -16.77 4.91
CA LEU A 65 2.27 -16.63 4.36
C LEU A 65 2.29 -15.92 3.00
N ASN A 66 1.16 -15.91 2.28
CA ASN A 66 1.01 -15.26 0.98
C ASN A 66 0.38 -13.86 1.09
N ARG A 67 0.25 -13.30 2.31
CA ARG A 67 -0.32 -11.97 2.54
C ARG A 67 0.76 -11.00 3.02
N GLY A 68 0.74 -9.75 2.54
CA GLY A 68 1.71 -8.76 2.97
C GLY A 68 3.15 -9.10 2.57
N CYS A 69 3.35 -9.91 1.54
CA CYS A 69 4.67 -10.35 1.08
C CYS A 69 5.10 -9.67 -0.24
N TYR A 70 4.20 -8.91 -0.87
CA TYR A 70 4.46 -8.19 -2.11
C TYR A 70 4.86 -6.74 -1.83
N ILE A 71 5.97 -6.27 -2.39
CA ILE A 71 6.36 -4.85 -2.29
C ILE A 71 5.49 -4.03 -3.24
N LYS A 72 4.74 -3.06 -2.70
CA LYS A 72 3.89 -2.12 -3.44
C LYS A 72 4.64 -1.55 -4.65
N THR A 73 4.04 -1.65 -5.83
CA THR A 73 4.54 -0.94 -7.01
C THR A 73 4.52 0.57 -6.76
N PRO A 74 5.28 1.38 -7.52
CA PRO A 74 5.16 2.84 -7.44
C PRO A 74 3.72 3.35 -7.61
N ALA A 75 2.92 2.71 -8.48
CA ALA A 75 1.51 3.04 -8.63
C ALA A 75 0.68 2.69 -7.39
N ASP A 76 0.91 1.52 -6.78
CA ASP A 76 0.23 1.14 -5.53
C ASP A 76 0.60 2.07 -4.39
N LEU A 77 1.85 2.52 -4.30
CA LEU A 77 2.26 3.48 -3.28
C LEU A 77 1.64 4.86 -3.54
N VAL A 78 1.85 5.44 -4.72
CA VAL A 78 1.47 6.82 -5.00
C VAL A 78 -0.04 6.96 -5.13
N ILE A 79 -0.67 6.19 -6.02
CA ILE A 79 -2.11 6.28 -6.24
C ILE A 79 -2.87 5.59 -5.10
N GLY A 80 -2.35 4.47 -4.58
CA GLY A 80 -2.97 3.79 -3.45
C GLY A 80 -3.01 4.68 -2.22
N SER A 81 -1.92 5.36 -1.84
CA SER A 81 -1.94 6.27 -0.68
C SER A 81 -2.90 7.45 -0.84
N LEU A 82 -3.06 8.00 -2.06
CA LEU A 82 -4.08 9.03 -2.33
C LEU A 82 -5.49 8.51 -2.09
N ARG A 83 -5.79 7.27 -2.49
CA ARG A 83 -7.08 6.62 -2.24
C ARG A 83 -7.26 6.26 -0.76
N GLU A 84 -6.24 5.68 -0.14
CA GLU A 84 -6.23 5.27 1.26
C GLU A 84 -6.50 6.46 2.18
N MET A 85 -5.92 7.63 1.88
CA MET A 85 -6.12 8.89 2.60
C MET A 85 -7.32 9.72 2.13
N ASN A 86 -8.14 9.17 1.23
CA ASN A 86 -9.34 9.80 0.67
C ASN A 86 -9.09 11.24 0.16
N VAL A 87 -8.02 11.41 -0.60
CA VAL A 87 -7.59 12.72 -1.11
C VAL A 87 -8.52 13.18 -2.22
N ALA A 88 -9.08 14.39 -2.05
CA ALA A 88 -9.93 15.02 -3.04
C ALA A 88 -9.12 15.88 -4.03
N PHE A 89 -9.56 15.84 -5.29
CA PHE A 89 -9.11 16.74 -6.35
C PHE A 89 -10.18 17.81 -6.63
N LYS A 90 -9.88 18.78 -7.51
CA LYS A 90 -10.91 19.72 -7.97
C LYS A 90 -11.98 18.99 -8.80
N PRO A 91 -13.17 19.56 -8.98
CA PRO A 91 -14.15 19.06 -9.95
C PRO A 91 -13.51 18.87 -11.34
N GLU A 92 -13.94 17.85 -12.08
CA GLU A 92 -13.35 17.49 -13.38
C GLU A 92 -13.36 18.63 -14.41
N THR A 93 -14.27 19.60 -14.26
CA THR A 93 -14.34 20.81 -15.08
C THR A 93 -13.14 21.74 -14.93
N ASP A 94 -12.41 21.69 -13.80
CA ASP A 94 -11.15 22.40 -13.56
C ASP A 94 -9.97 21.55 -14.05
N TRP A 95 -9.98 21.27 -15.35
CA TRP A 95 -9.05 20.33 -15.98
C TRP A 95 -7.60 20.82 -15.89
N ASP A 96 -7.32 22.12 -16.03
CA ASP A 96 -5.94 22.62 -15.96
C ASP A 96 -5.30 22.32 -14.60
N THR A 97 -5.98 22.64 -13.50
CA THR A 97 -5.47 22.37 -12.15
C THR A 97 -5.26 20.87 -11.94
N ASN A 98 -6.26 20.06 -12.31
CA ASN A 98 -6.22 18.61 -12.14
C ASN A 98 -5.13 17.93 -12.97
N TYR A 99 -5.00 18.22 -14.27
CA TYR A 99 -3.97 17.62 -15.11
C TYR A 99 -2.55 17.92 -14.62
N GLY A 100 -2.30 19.09 -14.02
CA GLY A 100 -0.97 19.39 -13.47
C GLY A 100 -0.67 18.60 -12.21
N LEU A 101 -1.66 18.47 -11.34
CA LEU A 101 -1.53 17.66 -10.13
C LEU A 101 -1.39 16.18 -10.51
N TRP A 102 -2.18 15.66 -11.45
CA TRP A 102 -2.02 14.30 -11.97
C TRP A 102 -0.65 14.08 -12.59
N ASN A 103 -0.14 15.03 -13.38
CA ASN A 103 1.23 14.97 -13.92
C ASN A 103 2.29 14.98 -12.81
N THR A 104 2.06 15.71 -11.72
CA THR A 104 2.95 15.69 -10.54
C THR A 104 3.00 14.28 -9.95
N PHE A 105 1.87 13.62 -9.78
CA PHE A 105 1.84 12.25 -9.26
C PHE A 105 2.41 11.25 -10.26
N ASN A 106 2.11 11.37 -11.55
CA ASN A 106 2.74 10.57 -12.61
C ASN A 106 4.27 10.69 -12.58
N THR A 107 4.81 11.90 -12.37
CA THR A 107 6.25 12.14 -12.23
C THR A 107 6.83 11.36 -11.04
N TRP A 108 6.11 11.24 -9.92
CA TRP A 108 6.54 10.37 -8.82
C TRP A 108 6.58 8.90 -9.20
N LEU A 109 5.59 8.38 -9.93
CA LEU A 109 5.61 6.99 -10.41
C LEU A 109 6.85 6.73 -11.27
N VAL A 110 7.15 7.64 -12.21
CA VAL A 110 8.33 7.56 -13.08
C VAL A 110 9.63 7.62 -12.27
N ASN A 111 9.75 8.56 -11.33
CA ASN A 111 10.94 8.71 -10.48
C ASN A 111 11.17 7.52 -9.54
N LEU A 112 10.12 6.76 -9.25
CA LEU A 112 10.16 5.53 -8.47
C LEU A 112 10.30 4.27 -9.35
N GLY A 113 10.44 4.44 -10.67
CA GLY A 113 10.81 3.38 -11.61
C GLY A 113 9.65 2.78 -12.41
N GLN A 114 8.44 3.34 -12.35
CA GLN A 114 7.28 2.83 -13.10
C GLN A 114 6.64 3.91 -13.96
N ASN A 115 6.98 3.94 -15.25
CA ASN A 115 6.26 4.76 -16.22
C ASN A 115 5.04 4.01 -16.76
N LEU A 116 3.83 4.39 -16.32
CA LEU A 116 2.61 3.72 -16.78
C LEU A 116 2.42 3.98 -18.29
N HIS A 117 2.06 2.92 -19.02
CA HIS A 117 1.89 2.92 -20.49
C HIS A 117 3.17 3.09 -21.32
N ASP A 118 4.33 3.14 -20.69
CA ASP A 118 5.63 3.23 -21.37
C ASP A 118 6.65 2.27 -20.72
N PRO A 119 6.44 0.94 -20.87
CA PRO A 119 7.38 -0.04 -20.35
C PRO A 119 8.73 0.04 -21.06
N PRO A 120 9.84 -0.32 -20.37
CA PRO A 120 11.19 -0.16 -20.91
C PRO A 120 11.46 -0.96 -22.19
N ASN A 121 10.72 -2.04 -22.43
CA ASN A 121 10.79 -2.83 -23.65
C ASN A 121 9.51 -3.65 -23.85
N VAL A 122 9.45 -4.42 -24.95
CA VAL A 122 8.31 -5.27 -25.33
C VAL A 122 7.96 -6.38 -24.32
N SER A 123 8.84 -6.69 -23.37
CA SER A 123 8.59 -7.66 -22.28
C SER A 123 7.82 -7.06 -21.10
N GLY A 124 7.60 -5.74 -21.08
CA GLY A 124 6.90 -5.05 -20.00
C GLY A 124 7.83 -4.58 -18.88
N MET A 125 7.30 -4.48 -17.65
CA MET A 125 8.08 -4.05 -16.48
C MET A 125 8.87 -5.23 -15.89
N PRO A 126 10.20 -5.09 -15.68
CA PRO A 126 11.05 -6.13 -15.12
C PRO A 126 10.53 -6.77 -13.83
N ALA A 127 9.84 -6.00 -12.98
CA ALA A 127 9.31 -6.49 -11.71
C ALA A 127 8.34 -7.68 -11.82
N PHE A 128 7.75 -7.89 -13.00
CA PHE A 128 6.75 -8.94 -13.22
C PHE A 128 7.31 -10.20 -13.90
N TYR A 129 8.58 -10.20 -14.32
CA TYR A 129 9.15 -11.34 -15.04
C TYR A 129 10.64 -11.60 -14.79
N GLN A 130 11.40 -10.61 -14.29
CA GLN A 130 12.85 -10.71 -14.19
C GLN A 130 13.26 -11.42 -12.90
N GLU A 131 13.80 -12.62 -13.06
CA GLU A 131 14.46 -13.38 -12.00
C GLU A 131 15.84 -12.78 -11.66
N PRO A 132 16.29 -12.87 -10.40
CA PRO A 132 15.59 -13.44 -9.25
C PRO A 132 14.68 -12.43 -8.52
N SER A 133 14.77 -11.14 -8.86
CA SER A 133 14.31 -10.06 -7.96
C SER A 133 12.82 -9.74 -8.03
N PHE A 134 12.15 -9.88 -9.18
CA PHE A 134 10.72 -9.55 -9.33
C PHE A 134 10.34 -8.21 -8.66
N HIS A 135 9.34 -8.18 -7.78
CA HIS A 135 8.87 -6.97 -7.10
C HIS A 135 9.90 -6.33 -6.18
N GLU A 136 10.96 -7.05 -5.80
CA GLU A 136 12.00 -6.51 -4.92
C GLU A 136 12.76 -5.35 -5.58
N ILE A 137 12.77 -5.28 -6.92
CA ILE A 137 13.43 -4.18 -7.64
C ILE A 137 12.82 -2.80 -7.35
N TRP A 138 11.58 -2.75 -6.83
CA TRP A 138 10.91 -1.50 -6.50
C TRP A 138 11.56 -0.76 -5.33
N ILE A 139 12.38 -1.45 -4.53
CA ILE A 139 13.09 -0.89 -3.38
C ILE A 139 14.59 -1.09 -3.54
N ASN A 140 15.31 0.01 -3.58
CA ASN A 140 16.77 0.06 -3.56
C ASN A 140 17.24 1.33 -2.81
N SER A 141 18.55 1.57 -2.79
CA SER A 141 19.16 2.72 -2.09
C SER A 141 18.72 4.09 -2.62
N ASP A 142 18.17 4.16 -3.84
CA ASP A 142 17.63 5.40 -4.43
C ASP A 142 16.11 5.50 -4.26
N SER A 143 15.36 4.43 -4.53
CA SER A 143 13.90 4.49 -4.49
C SER A 143 13.34 4.51 -3.07
N LEU A 144 13.93 3.83 -2.09
CA LEU A 144 13.40 3.80 -0.72
C LEU A 144 13.34 5.20 -0.07
N PRO A 145 14.41 6.02 -0.08
CA PRO A 145 14.32 7.39 0.43
C PRO A 145 13.28 8.24 -0.30
N LYS A 146 13.12 8.06 -1.62
CA LYS A 146 12.13 8.80 -2.43
C LYS A 146 10.68 8.42 -2.09
N ARG A 147 10.43 7.14 -1.77
CA ARG A 147 9.11 6.67 -1.32
C ARG A 147 8.70 7.37 -0.03
N ASN A 148 9.61 7.43 0.95
CA ASN A 148 9.41 8.15 2.20
C ASN A 148 9.27 9.66 1.96
N GLN A 149 10.10 10.23 1.09
CA GLN A 149 10.01 11.65 0.72
C GLN A 149 8.64 12.01 0.13
N TYR A 150 8.08 11.14 -0.72
CA TYR A 150 6.76 11.35 -1.30
C TYR A 150 5.67 11.39 -0.22
N THR A 151 5.62 10.37 0.65
CA THR A 151 4.62 10.30 1.74
C THR A 151 4.80 11.44 2.74
N ASP A 152 6.04 11.77 3.11
CA ASP A 152 6.36 12.89 3.98
C ASP A 152 5.91 14.22 3.37
N THR A 153 6.15 14.43 2.08
CA THR A 153 5.68 15.63 1.38
C THR A 153 4.16 15.70 1.43
N MET A 154 3.46 14.60 1.14
CA MET A 154 1.99 14.53 1.19
C MET A 154 1.41 14.78 2.58
N ILE A 155 2.11 14.39 3.65
CA ILE A 155 1.72 14.70 5.03
C ILE A 155 2.01 16.17 5.35
N LEU A 156 3.17 16.67 4.96
CA LEU A 156 3.69 17.92 5.51
C LEU A 156 3.23 19.17 4.76
N THR A 157 3.36 19.16 3.44
CA THR A 157 3.15 20.33 2.59
C THR A 157 2.17 20.08 1.45
N GLY A 158 2.08 18.85 0.95
CA GLY A 158 1.32 18.52 -0.25
C GLY A 158 1.86 19.19 -1.50
N TYR A 159 1.09 19.08 -2.59
CA TYR A 159 1.37 19.71 -3.88
C TYR A 159 0.30 20.74 -4.18
N ALA A 160 0.72 21.94 -4.60
CA ALA A 160 -0.20 23.02 -4.91
C ALA A 160 -0.10 23.45 -6.37
N ARG A 161 -1.26 23.70 -6.98
CA ARG A 161 -1.38 24.28 -8.33
C ARG A 161 -2.60 25.21 -8.35
N ASN A 162 -2.48 26.37 -8.99
CA ASN A 162 -3.58 27.34 -9.16
C ASN A 162 -4.33 27.66 -7.86
N GLY A 163 -3.61 27.77 -6.74
CA GLY A 163 -4.18 28.04 -5.41
C GLY A 163 -4.90 26.85 -4.75
N PHE A 164 -4.99 25.69 -5.40
CA PHE A 164 -5.49 24.45 -4.81
C PHE A 164 -4.35 23.56 -4.34
N ARG A 165 -4.53 22.87 -3.21
CA ARG A 165 -3.52 22.01 -2.61
C ARG A 165 -4.06 20.60 -2.39
N VAL A 166 -3.32 19.63 -2.87
CA VAL A 166 -3.54 18.20 -2.65
C VAL A 166 -2.58 17.75 -1.54
N GLN A 167 -3.13 17.36 -0.39
CA GLN A 167 -2.38 17.00 0.81
C GLN A 167 -3.17 15.96 1.62
N PHE A 168 -2.47 15.10 2.36
CA PHE A 168 -3.11 14.21 3.32
C PHE A 168 -3.67 15.02 4.49
N ASN A 169 -4.94 14.78 4.82
CA ASN A 169 -5.59 15.35 5.98
C ASN A 169 -5.69 14.29 7.08
N CYS A 170 -4.64 14.21 7.91
CA CYS A 170 -4.54 13.20 8.97
C CYS A 170 -5.64 13.35 10.03
N VAL A 171 -6.10 14.58 10.29
CA VAL A 171 -7.21 14.85 11.22
C VAL A 171 -8.53 14.33 10.65
N ALA A 172 -8.83 14.66 9.39
CA ALA A 172 -10.04 14.17 8.73
C ALA A 172 -10.05 12.64 8.60
N PHE A 173 -8.88 12.03 8.32
CA PHE A 173 -8.75 10.57 8.35
C PHE A 173 -9.04 10.03 9.75
N ALA A 174 -8.42 10.57 10.81
CA ALA A 174 -8.66 10.08 12.17
C ALA A 174 -10.14 10.16 12.56
N GLN A 175 -10.88 11.16 12.08
CA GLN A 175 -12.32 11.29 12.32
C GLN A 175 -13.17 10.18 11.68
N THR A 176 -12.66 9.43 10.71
CA THR A 176 -13.39 8.29 10.11
C THR A 176 -13.25 7.01 10.93
N LEU A 177 -12.34 6.98 11.92
CA LEU A 177 -12.05 5.82 12.75
C LEU A 177 -13.05 5.68 13.89
N SER A 178 -13.06 4.51 14.53
CA SER A 178 -14.13 4.13 15.46
C SER A 178 -14.13 4.94 16.76
N ASN A 179 -12.96 5.15 17.36
CA ASN A 179 -12.80 5.90 18.61
C ASN A 179 -11.48 6.70 18.64
N PRO A 180 -11.33 7.74 17.79
CA PRO A 180 -10.07 8.46 17.65
C PRO A 180 -9.66 9.25 18.90
N GLY A 181 -10.56 9.43 19.89
CA GLY A 181 -10.24 10.07 21.16
C GLY A 181 -9.46 9.17 22.13
N ASN A 182 -9.56 7.86 21.99
CA ASN A 182 -8.75 6.91 22.76
C ASN A 182 -7.46 6.61 21.98
N PRO A 183 -6.27 6.86 22.58
CA PRO A 183 -5.02 6.68 21.85
C PRO A 183 -4.70 5.21 21.54
N ASN A 184 -5.24 4.24 22.29
CA ASN A 184 -5.03 2.81 22.00
C ASN A 184 -5.89 2.39 20.80
N ASP A 185 -7.18 2.75 20.81
CA ASP A 185 -8.11 2.43 19.73
C ASP A 185 -7.68 3.12 18.42
N LEU A 186 -7.23 4.37 18.50
CA LEU A 186 -6.68 5.11 17.36
C LEU A 186 -5.47 4.39 16.73
N ILE A 187 -4.51 3.96 17.56
CA ILE A 187 -3.31 3.25 17.05
C ILE A 187 -3.71 1.92 16.42
N GLU A 188 -4.60 1.17 17.07
CA GLU A 188 -5.09 -0.11 16.56
C GLU A 188 -5.77 0.04 15.19
N ASP A 189 -6.71 0.98 15.09
CA ASP A 189 -7.48 1.22 13.86
C ASP A 189 -6.58 1.69 12.71
N VAL A 190 -5.63 2.61 12.99
CA VAL A 190 -4.69 3.10 11.98
C VAL A 190 -3.79 1.97 11.48
N LEU A 191 -3.19 1.19 12.39
CA LEU A 191 -2.29 0.10 11.99
C LEU A 191 -3.03 -0.99 11.22
N LYS A 192 -4.25 -1.34 11.64
CA LYS A 192 -5.10 -2.31 10.94
C LYS A 192 -5.51 -1.84 9.55
N TYR A 193 -5.64 -0.53 9.35
CA TYR A 193 -5.98 0.03 8.04
C TYR A 193 -4.79 0.00 7.07
N PHE A 194 -3.59 0.39 7.54
CA PHE A 194 -2.44 0.56 6.65
C PHE A 194 -1.55 -0.68 6.53
N TYR A 195 -1.51 -1.56 7.52
CA TYR A 195 -0.63 -2.72 7.53
C TYR A 195 -1.40 -4.02 7.30
N ARG A 196 -0.72 -4.99 6.67
CA ARG A 196 -1.25 -6.34 6.47
C ARG A 196 -0.98 -7.26 7.66
N ASN A 197 0.14 -7.03 8.34
CA ASN A 197 0.57 -7.80 9.49
C ASN A 197 0.47 -6.95 10.75
N ASP A 198 0.06 -7.59 11.84
CA ASP A 198 -0.07 -6.89 13.11
C ASP A 198 1.30 -6.60 13.73
N LEU A 199 1.41 -5.47 14.42
CA LEU A 199 2.59 -5.13 15.19
C LEU A 199 2.52 -5.75 16.59
N SER A 200 3.70 -6.01 17.16
CA SER A 200 3.79 -6.45 18.56
C SER A 200 3.16 -5.41 19.51
N ALA A 201 2.61 -5.88 20.63
CA ALA A 201 2.07 -4.99 21.67
C ALA A 201 3.11 -3.98 22.18
N GLN A 202 4.39 -4.37 22.22
CA GLN A 202 5.49 -3.49 22.59
C GLN A 202 5.69 -2.37 21.56
N SER A 203 5.70 -2.70 20.26
CA SER A 203 5.81 -1.72 19.17
C SER A 203 4.62 -0.75 19.20
N LYS A 204 3.39 -1.24 19.37
CA LYS A 204 2.19 -0.39 19.51
C LYS A 204 2.31 0.58 20.68
N ALA A 205 2.78 0.10 21.84
CA ALA A 205 3.00 0.94 23.03
C ALA A 205 4.09 2.01 22.82
N GLN A 206 5.17 1.66 22.10
CA GLN A 206 6.24 2.60 21.75
C GLN A 206 5.74 3.69 20.80
N ILE A 207 5.04 3.32 19.72
CA ILE A 207 4.46 4.28 18.77
C ILE A 207 3.49 5.23 19.49
N LYS A 208 2.60 4.68 20.32
CA LYS A 208 1.69 5.49 21.13
C LYS A 208 2.44 6.52 21.97
N THR A 209 3.41 6.05 22.77
CA THR A 209 4.08 6.90 23.77
C THR A 209 4.99 7.92 23.12
N GLN A 210 5.88 7.48 22.23
CA GLN A 210 6.94 8.32 21.67
C GLN A 210 6.41 9.27 20.60
N ILE A 211 5.44 8.83 19.80
CA ILE A 211 4.96 9.57 18.63
C ILE A 211 3.65 10.30 18.95
N LEU A 212 2.56 9.56 19.18
CA LEU A 212 1.24 10.17 19.37
C LEU A 212 1.16 11.02 20.64
N LEU A 213 1.68 10.49 21.76
CA LEU A 213 1.69 11.16 23.06
C LEU A 213 2.89 12.08 23.24
N THR A 214 3.80 12.20 22.26
CA THR A 214 4.97 13.10 22.34
C THR A 214 5.81 12.87 23.61
N ASN A 215 6.10 11.61 23.92
CA ASN A 215 6.78 11.11 25.13
C ASN A 215 6.02 11.30 26.45
N GLN A 216 4.73 11.65 26.42
CA GLN A 216 3.90 11.70 27.62
C GLN A 216 3.46 10.30 28.04
N GLN A 217 3.43 10.06 29.35
CA GLN A 217 3.15 8.73 29.92
C GLN A 217 1.66 8.35 29.89
N TRP A 218 0.76 9.32 29.91
CA TRP A 218 -0.66 9.08 30.19
C TRP A 218 -1.57 9.36 29.00
N ASP A 219 -2.52 8.47 28.77
CA ASP A 219 -3.44 8.52 27.61
C ASP A 219 -4.35 9.76 27.62
N TYR A 220 -4.60 10.39 28.77
CA TYR A 220 -5.41 11.60 28.87
C TYR A 220 -4.78 12.79 28.12
N TYR A 221 -3.47 12.80 27.89
CA TYR A 221 -2.83 13.88 27.12
C TYR A 221 -3.31 13.93 25.68
N TRP A 222 -3.61 12.78 25.08
CA TRP A 222 -4.26 12.71 23.77
C TRP A 222 -5.77 12.93 23.90
N THR A 223 -6.41 12.21 24.81
CA THR A 223 -7.87 12.24 24.99
C THR A 223 -8.38 13.67 25.20
N ASN A 224 -7.72 14.45 26.05
CA ASN A 224 -8.10 15.84 26.32
C ASN A 224 -7.84 16.76 25.13
N ALA A 225 -6.72 16.57 24.41
CA ALA A 225 -6.41 17.36 23.22
C ALA A 225 -7.42 17.13 22.10
N TRP A 226 -7.79 15.85 21.88
CA TRP A 226 -8.83 15.47 20.93
C TRP A 226 -10.19 16.05 21.32
N ALA A 227 -10.62 15.85 22.58
CA ALA A 227 -11.89 16.37 23.06
C ALA A 227 -11.97 17.90 22.96
N ALA A 228 -10.88 18.62 23.27
CA ALA A 228 -10.80 20.07 23.12
C ALA A 228 -10.94 20.51 21.65
N TYR A 229 -10.32 19.80 20.71
CA TYR A 229 -10.47 20.07 19.28
C TYR A 229 -11.90 19.82 18.79
N ILE A 230 -12.51 18.68 19.14
CA ILE A 230 -13.89 18.35 18.73
C ILE A 230 -14.90 19.35 19.30
N THR A 231 -14.73 19.76 20.56
CA THR A 231 -15.65 20.71 21.22
C THR A 231 -15.43 22.15 20.75
N SER A 232 -14.17 22.53 20.48
CA SER A 232 -13.80 23.90 20.10
C SER A 232 -12.63 23.87 19.11
N PRO A 233 -12.89 23.84 17.79
CA PRO A 233 -11.87 23.68 16.75
C PRO A 233 -11.12 24.99 16.45
N THR A 234 -10.61 25.65 17.49
CA THR A 234 -9.72 26.81 17.33
C THR A 234 -8.43 26.41 16.61
N THR A 235 -7.76 27.38 15.98
CA THR A 235 -6.46 27.16 15.33
C THR A 235 -5.45 26.49 16.27
N ALA A 236 -5.44 26.87 17.55
CA ALA A 236 -4.55 26.28 18.55
C ALA A 236 -4.87 24.80 18.79
N ASN A 237 -6.13 24.46 19.07
CA ASN A 237 -6.55 23.08 19.33
C ASN A 237 -6.34 22.19 18.10
N PHE A 238 -6.68 22.70 16.91
CA PHE A 238 -6.41 22.02 15.65
C PHE A 238 -4.92 21.74 15.47
N ASN A 239 -4.05 22.75 15.68
CA ASN A 239 -2.60 22.58 15.52
C ASN A 239 -2.02 21.54 16.48
N THR A 240 -2.51 21.46 17.73
CA THR A 240 -2.08 20.45 18.70
C THR A 240 -2.37 19.04 18.19
N VAL A 241 -3.60 18.77 17.76
CA VAL A 241 -4.03 17.46 17.27
C VAL A 241 -3.35 17.13 15.92
N ASN A 242 -3.36 18.09 14.99
CA ASN A 242 -2.80 17.92 13.64
C ASN A 242 -1.30 17.63 13.68
N THR A 243 -0.53 18.28 14.56
CA THR A 243 0.91 18.02 14.68
C THR A 243 1.17 16.58 15.13
N ARG A 244 0.47 16.11 16.17
CA ARG A 244 0.62 14.74 16.69
C ARG A 244 0.22 13.68 15.67
N LEU A 245 -0.90 13.91 14.98
CA LEU A 245 -1.34 12.99 13.91
C LEU A 245 -0.37 13.01 12.73
N ARG A 246 0.12 14.17 12.28
CA ARG A 246 1.13 14.21 11.20
C ARG A 246 2.37 13.41 11.57
N SER A 247 2.88 13.54 12.80
CA SER A 247 4.01 12.72 13.27
C SER A 247 3.68 11.22 13.28
N LEU A 248 2.47 10.84 13.72
CA LEU A 248 2.03 9.44 13.74
C LEU A 248 2.00 8.84 12.32
N PHE A 249 1.31 9.48 11.39
CA PHE A 249 1.17 8.99 10.02
C PHE A 249 2.51 8.99 9.29
N GLN A 250 3.37 9.97 9.54
CA GLN A 250 4.71 10.03 8.96
C GLN A 250 5.55 8.85 9.41
N TYR A 251 5.53 8.55 10.71
CA TYR A 251 6.23 7.38 11.24
C TYR A 251 5.71 6.08 10.61
N ILE A 252 4.39 5.92 10.53
CA ILE A 252 3.75 4.71 9.98
C ILE A 252 4.10 4.52 8.49
N PHE A 253 4.04 5.58 7.67
CA PHE A 253 4.35 5.45 6.24
C PHE A 253 5.84 5.18 5.96
N ASN A 254 6.73 5.49 6.91
CA ASN A 254 8.16 5.27 6.76
C ASN A 254 8.62 3.88 7.26
N LEU A 255 7.74 3.09 7.85
CA LEU A 255 8.04 1.71 8.25
C LEU A 255 7.98 0.75 7.05
N SER A 256 8.74 -0.34 7.14
CA SER A 256 8.80 -1.41 6.14
C SER A 256 7.45 -2.05 5.87
N GLU A 257 6.63 -2.17 6.90
CA GLU A 257 5.31 -2.79 6.90
C GLU A 257 4.36 -2.04 5.95
N TYR A 258 4.51 -0.72 5.83
CA TYR A 258 3.73 0.08 4.89
C TYR A 258 4.12 -0.15 3.43
N GLN A 259 5.33 -0.65 3.17
CA GLN A 259 5.79 -0.90 1.81
C GLN A 259 5.20 -2.18 1.21
N LEU A 260 4.51 -2.98 2.03
CA LEU A 260 3.97 -4.29 1.67
C LEU A 260 2.47 -4.21 1.36
N ALA A 261 2.01 -4.98 0.39
CA ALA A 261 0.63 -5.05 -0.10
C ALA A 261 -0.08 -6.34 0.29
#